data_AF-A0A2E4S8C8-F1
#
_entry.id   AF-A0A2E4S8C8-F1
#
_cell.length_a   1.000
_cell.length_b   1.000
_cell.length_c   1.000
_cell.angle_alpha   90.00
_cell.angle_beta   90.00
_cell.angle_gamma   90.00
#
_symmetry.space_group_name_H-M   'P 1'
#
loop_
_entity.id
_entity.type
_entity.pdbx_description
1 polymer ?
#
loop_
_entity_poly.entity_id
_entity_poly.type
_entity_poly.pdbx_seq_one_letter_code
_entity_poly.pdbx_strand_id
1 'polypeptide(L)' 'MITFLVSLFYAGTFLLVCAIAVNAVIKYFNIMNWYELLNHLKIRKWPKNIKFIDIVWLFAGYPLTLGFVVYLAQKFFF' A
#
# COMPACT_ATOMS: atom_id res chain seq x y z
N MET A 1 -26.78 10.72 -5.43
CA MET A 1 -25.65 11.62 -5.09
C MET A 1 -25.14 11.37 -3.67
N ILE A 2 -25.99 11.50 -2.64
CA ILE A 2 -25.60 11.25 -1.24
C ILE A 2 -25.14 9.79 -1.01
N THR A 3 -25.87 8.81 -1.55
CA THR A 3 -25.50 7.38 -1.48
C THR A 3 -24.14 7.08 -2.11
N PHE A 4 -23.83 7.70 -3.25
CA PHE A 4 -22.52 7.55 -3.91
C PHE A 4 -21.36 8.09 -3.04
N LEU A 5 -21.56 9.23 -2.38
CA LEU A 5 -20.55 9.80 -1.47
C LEU A 5 -20.31 8.90 -0.25
N VAL A 6 -21.36 8.30 0.29
CA VAL A 6 -21.26 7.33 1.39
C VAL A 6 -20.50 6.08 0.95
N SER A 7 -20.81 5.53 -0.22
CA SER A 7 -20.05 4.41 -0.81
C SER A 7 -18.57 4.73 -0.99
N LEU A 8 -18.24 5.92 -1.49
CA LEU A 8 -16.87 6.37 -1.67
C LEU A 8 -16.12 6.49 -0.34
N PHE A 9 -16.78 7.01 0.70
CA PHE A 9 -16.20 7.09 2.04
C PHE A 9 -15.86 5.70 2.61
N TYR A 10 -16.77 4.73 2.47
CA TYR A 10 -16.51 3.37 2.91
C TYR A 10 -15.42 2.68 2.09
N ALA A 11 -15.43 2.83 0.77
CA ALA A 11 -14.40 2.29 -0.12
C ALA A 11 -13.00 2.86 0.20
N GLY A 12 -12.91 4.18 0.45
CA GLY A 12 -11.66 4.82 0.85
C GLY A 12 -11.17 4.36 2.23
N THR A 13 -12.09 4.22 3.19
CA THR A 13 -11.77 3.69 4.52
C THR A 13 -11.28 2.24 4.44
N PHE A 14 -11.95 1.41 3.64
CA PHE A 14 -11.54 0.02 3.40
C PHE A 14 -10.14 -0.06 2.77
N LEU A 15 -9.88 0.74 1.74
CA LEU A 15 -8.56 0.83 1.11
C LEU A 15 -7.48 1.21 2.12
N LEU A 16 -7.74 2.18 2.99
CA LEU A 16 -6.80 2.62 4.03
C LEU A 16 -6.48 1.49 5.00
N VAL A 17 -7.48 0.78 5.52
CA VAL A 17 -7.28 -0.36 6.44
C VAL A 17 -6.45 -1.45 5.78
N CYS A 18 -6.77 -1.81 4.54
CA CYS A 18 -5.98 -2.79 3.78
C CYS A 18 -4.54 -2.32 3.53
N ALA A 19 -4.32 -1.05 3.20
CA ALA A 19 -2.97 -0.50 2.99
C ALA A 19 -2.12 -0.59 4.28
N ILE A 20 -2.71 -0.30 5.44
CA ILE A 20 -2.03 -0.45 6.73
C ILE A 20 -1.69 -1.94 6.98
N ALA A 21 -2.65 -2.84 6.75
CA ALA A 21 -2.44 -4.28 6.93
C ALA A 21 -1.33 -4.81 6.02
N VAL A 22 -1.34 -4.46 4.74
CA VAL A 22 -0.30 -4.86 3.76
C VAL A 22 1.08 -4.38 4.21
N ASN A 23 1.20 -3.13 4.65
CA ASN A 23 2.48 -2.62 5.17
C ASN A 23 2.95 -3.38 6.41
N ALA A 24 2.05 -3.75 7.32
CA ALA A 24 2.38 -4.55 8.50
C ALA A 24 2.85 -5.97 8.13
N VAL A 25 2.15 -6.63 7.20
CA VAL A 25 2.49 -7.98 6.72
C VAL A 25 3.86 -7.99 6.04
N ILE A 26 4.13 -7.03 5.15
CA ILE A 26 5.39 -6.95 4.42
C ILE A 26 6.57 -6.66 5.34
N LYS A 27 6.35 -5.84 6.36
CA LYS A 27 7.35 -5.60 7.41
C LYS A 27 7.70 -6.89 8.17
N TYR A 28 6.73 -7.78 8.41
CA TYR A 28 6.99 -9.09 9.01
C TYR A 28 7.91 -9.97 8.14
N PHE A 29 7.80 -9.86 6.81
CA PHE A 29 8.68 -10.56 5.87
C PHE A 29 10.06 -9.90 5.67
N ASN A 30 10.36 -8.82 6.40
CA ASN A 30 11.62 -8.07 6.27
C ASN A 30 11.88 -7.61 4.83
N ILE A 31 10.80 -7.18 4.16
CA ILE A 31 10.78 -6.53 2.86
C ILE A 31 10.51 -5.04 3.09
N MET A 32 11.22 -4.18 2.35
CA MET A 32 11.11 -2.73 2.49
C MET A 32 9.72 -2.24 2.06
N ASN A 33 9.07 -1.45 2.91
CA ASN A 33 7.83 -0.76 2.60
C ASN A 33 8.08 0.70 2.19
N TRP A 34 7.05 1.37 1.67
CA TRP A 34 7.16 2.76 1.21
C TRP A 34 7.56 3.74 2.32
N TYR A 35 7.14 3.50 3.57
CA TYR A 35 7.52 4.36 4.70
C TYR A 35 9.02 4.30 4.99
N GLU A 36 9.61 3.11 4.94
CA GLU A 36 11.04 2.90 5.15
C GLU A 36 11.85 3.54 4.01
N LEU A 37 11.48 3.31 2.75
CA LEU A 37 12.13 3.94 1.61
C LEU A 37 12.09 5.48 1.73
N LEU A 38 10.92 6.05 2.01
CA LEU A 38 10.76 7.50 2.15
C LEU A 38 11.57 8.07 3.32
N ASN A 39 11.68 7.35 4.44
CA ASN A 39 12.52 7.77 5.57
C ASN A 39 14.01 7.76 5.22
N HIS A 40 14.49 6.77 4.45
CA HIS A 40 15.87 6.74 3.97
C HIS A 40 16.17 7.93 3.03
N LEU A 41 15.23 8.24 2.13
CA LEU A 41 15.33 9.40 1.22
C LEU A 41 15.36 10.72 1.98
N LYS A 42 14.55 10.88 3.05
CA LYS A 42 14.54 12.08 3.91
C LYS A 42 15.91 12.35 4.54
N ILE A 43 16.63 11.30 4.94
CA ILE A 43 17.93 11.41 5.61
C ILE A 43 19.09 11.50 4.59
N ARG A 44 18.78 11.55 3.27
CA ARG A 44 19.76 11.49 2.15
C ARG A 44 20.73 10.31 2.26
N LYS A 45 20.34 9.24 2.94
CA LYS A 45 21.12 8.01 3.04
C LYS A 45 20.41 6.95 2.24
N TRP A 46 20.97 6.62 1.08
CA TRP A 46 20.53 5.45 0.34
C TRP A 46 20.67 4.20 1.23
N PRO A 47 19.65 3.34 1.28
CA PRO A 47 19.76 2.09 2.03
C PRO A 47 20.86 1.24 1.38
N LYS A 48 21.90 0.91 2.15
CA LYS A 48 23.06 0.16 1.64
C LYS A 48 22.71 -1.27 1.21
N ASN A 49 21.59 -1.81 1.69
CA ASN A 49 21.20 -3.21 1.53
C ASN A 49 19.78 -3.34 0.93
N ILE A 50 19.43 -2.53 -0.08
CA ILE A 50 18.19 -2.76 -0.84
C ILE A 50 18.32 -4.11 -1.55
N LYS A 51 17.41 -5.03 -1.27
CA LYS A 51 17.32 -6.31 -1.98
C LYS A 51 16.55 -6.10 -3.28
N PHE A 52 16.81 -6.93 -4.29
CA PHE A 52 16.02 -6.90 -5.53
C PHE A 52 14.51 -7.07 -5.27
N ILE A 53 14.15 -7.93 -4.31
CA ILE A 53 12.76 -8.15 -3.90
C ILE A 53 12.09 -6.88 -3.35
N ASP A 54 12.84 -5.99 -2.70
CA ASP A 54 12.30 -4.73 -2.17
C ASP A 54 11.86 -3.81 -3.31
N ILE A 55 12.67 -3.72 -4.37
CA ILE A 55 12.37 -2.90 -5.55
C ILE A 55 11.15 -3.48 -6.29
N VAL A 56 11.15 -4.79 -6.53
CA VAL A 56 10.01 -5.48 -7.17
C VAL A 56 8.74 -5.30 -6.34
N TRP A 57 8.83 -5.42 -5.02
CA TRP A 57 7.70 -5.19 -4.14
C TRP A 57 7.20 -3.75 -4.22
N LEU A 58 8.06 -2.75 -4.10
CA LEU A 58 7.64 -1.34 -4.05
C LEU A 58 7.00 -0.86 -5.37
N PHE A 59 7.57 -1.26 -6.51
CA PHE A 59 7.14 -0.75 -7.81
C PHE A 59 6.13 -1.65 -8.54
N ALA A 60 6.06 -2.94 -8.23
CA ALA A 60 5.09 -3.86 -8.84
C ALA A 60 4.15 -4.47 -7.79
N GLY A 61 4.69 -5.12 -6.76
CA GLY A 61 3.90 -5.85 -5.76
C GLY A 61 2.88 -4.98 -5.02
N TYR A 62 3.30 -3.81 -4.55
CA TYR A 62 2.49 -2.90 -3.75
C TYR A 62 1.39 -2.22 -4.59
N PRO A 63 1.67 -1.65 -5.79
CA PRO A 63 0.62 -1.17 -6.69
C PRO A 63 -0.37 -2.25 -7.11
N LEU A 64 0.07 -3.47 -7.41
CA LEU A 64 -0.81 -4.58 -7.75
C LEU A 64 -1.71 -4.96 -6.58
N THR A 65 -1.15 -5.01 -5.37
CA THR A 65 -1.91 -5.36 -4.15
C THR A 65 -2.97 -4.31 -3.84
N LEU A 66 -2.62 -3.01 -3.90
CA LEU A 66 -3.60 -1.94 -3.73
C LEU A 66 -4.62 -1.88 -4.86
N GLY A 67 -4.20 -2.12 -6.11
CA GLY A 67 -5.12 -2.22 -7.24
C GLY A 67 -6.16 -3.33 -7.04
N PHE A 68 -5.76 -4.47 -6.49
CA PHE A 68 -6.69 -5.54 -6.12
C PHE A 68 -7.65 -5.11 -5.01
N VAL A 69 -7.16 -4.40 -3.98
CA VAL A 69 -8.02 -3.84 -2.92
C VAL A 69 -9.03 -2.85 -3.50
N VAL A 70 -8.63 -1.99 -4.43
CA VAL A 70 -9.54 -1.06 -5.13
C VAL A 70 -10.59 -1.83 -5.93
N TYR A 71 -10.20 -2.89 -6.65
CA TYR A 71 -11.14 -3.75 -7.37
C TYR A 71 -12.17 -4.40 -6.42
N LEU A 72 -11.72 -4.89 -5.26
CA LEU A 72 -12.64 -5.42 -4.23
C LEU A 72 -13.56 -4.32 -3.69
N ALA A 73 -13.03 -3.14 -3.38
CA ALA A 73 -13.81 -2.01 -2.89
C ALA A 73 -14.89 -1.59 -3.90
N GLN A 74 -14.56 -1.58 -5.19
CA GLN A 74 -15.53 -1.34 -6.25
C GLN A 74 -16.66 -2.37 -6.20
N LYS A 75 -16.34 -3.65 -6.07
CA LYS A 75 -17.34 -4.73 -6.06
C LYS A 75 -18.24 -4.75 -4.81
N PHE A 76 -17.74 -4.30 -3.67
CA PHE A 76 -18.47 -4.35 -2.39
C PHE A 76 -19.26 -3.06 -2.08
N PHE A 77 -18.79 -1.90 -2.53
CA PHE A 77 -19.35 -0.61 -2.12
C PHE A 77 -20.03 0.16 -3.26
N PHE A 78 -19.83 -0.23 -4.52
CA PHE A 78 -20.43 0.41 -5.71
C PHE A 78 -21.19 -0.60 -6.56
#